data_AF-A0AAN2A1J9-F1
#
_entry.id   AF-A0AAN2A1J9-F1
#
_cell.length_a   1.000
_cell.length_b   1.000
_cell.length_c   1.000
_cell.angle_alpha   90.00
_cell.angle_beta   90.00
_cell.angle_gamma   90.00
#
_symmetry.space_group_name_H-M   'P 1'
#
loop_
_entity.id
_entity.type
_entity.pdbx_description
1 polymer ?
#
loop_
_entity_poly.entity_id
_entity_poly.type
_entity_poly.pdbx_seq_one_letter_code
_entity_poly.pdbx_strand_id
1 'polypeptide(L)'
;MAITYRDTLTAYAVGRRANMEEWNTITRTLEGTTALGFGVPAIAGTGAHTCAPLTAAAQNVLGITEASLTLPRPGDQYAQYDNVGICESGVIGVLLGANVTKGAQARYDLTNKVWTGAAASATVLTIPGAQFDEAGSSGAVGIVRYRRPVPSVSAGA
;
A
#
# COMPACT_ATOMS: atom_id res chain seq x y z
N MET A 1 -44.63 -8.33 -1.56
CA MET A 1 -43.55 -7.62 -2.26
C MET A 1 -42.26 -7.98 -1.54
N ALA A 2 -41.32 -8.67 -2.19
CA ALA A 2 -40.08 -9.07 -1.53
C ALA A 2 -39.18 -7.83 -1.38
N ILE A 3 -38.66 -7.58 -0.18
CA ILE A 3 -37.62 -6.58 0.04
C ILE A 3 -36.35 -7.07 -0.64
N THR A 4 -35.86 -6.31 -1.62
CA THR A 4 -34.54 -6.51 -2.20
C THR A 4 -33.53 -5.71 -1.39
N TYR A 5 -32.53 -6.40 -0.87
CA TYR A 5 -31.39 -5.77 -0.20
C TYR A 5 -30.63 -4.92 -1.24
N ARG A 6 -30.39 -3.65 -0.95
CA ARG A 6 -29.87 -2.67 -1.92
C ARG A 6 -28.36 -2.47 -1.89
N ASP A 7 -27.69 -2.94 -0.85
CA ASP A 7 -26.26 -2.70 -0.68
C ASP A 7 -25.60 -3.85 0.05
N THR A 8 -24.35 -4.16 -0.28
CA THR A 8 -23.58 -5.23 0.36
C THR A 8 -22.42 -4.62 1.13
N LEU A 9 -22.07 -5.20 2.28
CA LEU A 9 -20.90 -4.72 3.03
C LEU A 9 -19.64 -4.83 2.16
N THR A 10 -18.95 -3.72 1.95
CA THR A 10 -17.67 -3.69 1.25
C THR A 10 -16.66 -4.55 1.98
N ALA A 11 -16.06 -5.53 1.30
CA ALA A 11 -15.16 -6.49 1.92
C ALA A 11 -13.87 -5.84 2.47
N TYR A 12 -13.32 -4.84 1.76
CA TYR A 12 -12.06 -4.19 2.12
C TYR A 12 -12.08 -2.70 1.79
N ALA A 13 -11.20 -1.92 2.43
CA ALA A 13 -10.94 -0.53 2.07
C ALA A 13 -9.43 -0.27 1.97
N VAL A 14 -9.04 0.71 1.15
CA VAL A 14 -7.64 1.05 0.91
C VAL A 14 -6.95 1.42 2.22
N GLY A 15 -5.77 0.86 2.48
CA GLY A 15 -4.99 1.09 3.69
C GLY A 15 -5.57 0.44 4.96
N ARG A 16 -6.63 -0.35 4.88
CA ARG A 16 -7.18 -1.10 6.03
C ARG A 16 -6.62 -2.51 6.09
N ARG A 17 -6.52 -3.04 7.31
CA ARG A 17 -6.18 -4.44 7.57
C ARG A 17 -7.32 -5.32 7.08
N ALA A 18 -7.00 -6.35 6.32
CA ALA A 18 -8.00 -7.26 5.76
C ALA A 18 -8.32 -8.44 6.69
N ASN A 19 -7.38 -8.83 7.55
CA ASN A 19 -7.54 -9.96 8.47
C ASN A 19 -6.84 -9.71 9.83
N MET A 20 -7.00 -10.67 10.75
CA MET A 20 -6.37 -10.66 12.08
C MET A 20 -5.19 -11.65 12.19
N GLU A 21 -4.54 -11.98 11.07
CA GLU A 21 -3.31 -12.76 11.09
C GLU A 21 -2.15 -11.94 11.69
N GLU A 22 -0.95 -12.53 11.76
CA GLU A 22 0.26 -11.85 12.20
C GLU A 22 0.42 -10.49 11.52
N TRP A 23 0.55 -9.45 12.35
CA TRP A 23 0.55 -8.08 11.91
C TRP A 23 1.52 -7.23 12.72
N ASN A 24 2.24 -6.34 12.04
CA ASN A 24 3.04 -5.30 12.69
C ASN A 24 2.94 -3.95 11.95
N THR A 25 2.72 -2.87 12.71
CA THR A 25 2.70 -1.49 12.19
C THR A 25 3.60 -0.61 13.02
N ILE A 26 4.47 0.12 12.34
CA ILE A 26 5.32 1.16 12.93
C ILE A 26 4.75 2.54 12.60
N THR A 27 5.05 3.51 13.45
CA THR A 27 4.72 4.92 13.20
C THR A 27 5.97 5.68 12.77
N ARG A 28 5.85 6.51 11.73
CA ARG A 28 6.88 7.45 11.27
C ARG A 28 6.27 8.81 10.97
N THR A 29 7.07 9.86 11.00
CA THR A 29 6.63 11.21 10.60
C THR A 29 6.95 11.45 9.13
N LEU A 30 5.99 11.98 8.37
CA LEU A 30 6.23 12.37 6.98
C LEU A 30 7.09 13.65 6.93
N GLU A 31 8.35 13.53 6.51
CA GLU A 31 9.33 14.63 6.51
C GLU A 31 9.13 15.59 5.32
N GLY A 32 8.82 15.04 4.15
CA GLY A 32 8.71 15.79 2.90
C GLY A 32 7.34 16.45 2.68
N THR A 33 7.31 17.42 1.77
CA THR A 33 6.06 18.06 1.30
C THR A 33 5.27 17.18 0.34
N THR A 34 5.90 16.16 -0.25
CA THR A 34 5.22 15.20 -1.11
C THR A 34 4.25 14.36 -0.28
N ALA A 35 2.95 14.52 -0.57
CA ALA A 35 1.91 13.77 0.09
C ALA A 35 2.07 12.26 -0.12
N LEU A 36 1.65 11.49 0.87
CA LEU A 36 1.74 10.04 0.89
C LEU A 36 0.34 9.45 1.01
N GLY A 37 -0.11 8.74 -0.02
CA GLY A 37 -1.44 8.13 -0.05
C GLY A 37 -1.61 6.99 0.96
N PHE A 38 -2.82 6.45 1.05
CA PHE A 38 -3.09 5.21 1.78
C PHE A 38 -2.84 3.97 0.92
N GLY A 39 -2.37 2.88 1.53
CA GLY A 39 -2.12 1.62 0.84
C GLY A 39 -0.96 1.68 -0.16
N VAL A 40 -0.01 2.62 0.00
CA VAL A 40 1.14 2.79 -0.90
C VAL A 40 2.47 2.48 -0.19
N PRO A 41 3.54 2.09 -0.91
CA PRO A 41 4.83 1.85 -0.31
C PRO A 41 5.46 3.14 0.26
N ALA A 42 6.01 3.03 1.47
CA ALA A 42 6.80 4.07 2.13
C ALA A 42 8.26 3.63 2.30
N ILE A 43 9.17 4.59 2.23
CA ILE A 43 10.62 4.41 2.46
C ILE A 43 11.07 5.21 3.69
N ALA A 44 12.26 4.91 4.18
CA ALA A 44 12.88 5.71 5.24
C ALA A 44 13.20 7.11 4.71
N GLY A 45 12.89 8.13 5.50
CA GLY A 45 13.33 9.49 5.23
C GLY A 45 14.81 9.69 5.60
N THR A 46 15.27 10.93 5.48
CA THR A 46 16.64 11.33 5.85
C THR A 46 16.78 11.62 7.33
N GLY A 47 15.70 12.06 7.97
CA GLY A 47 15.62 12.34 9.39
C GLY A 47 15.43 11.11 10.28
N ALA A 48 15.56 11.34 11.59
CA ALA A 48 15.31 10.31 12.59
C ALA A 48 13.81 9.99 12.69
N HIS A 49 13.46 8.71 12.56
CA HIS A 49 12.08 8.23 12.63
C HIS A 49 11.12 8.86 11.60
N THR A 50 11.65 9.26 10.45
CA THR A 50 10.84 9.82 9.36
C THR A 50 10.58 8.82 8.23
N CYS A 51 9.60 9.14 7.39
CA CYS A 51 9.30 8.43 6.16
C CYS A 51 9.13 9.37 4.97
N ALA A 52 9.27 8.81 3.77
CA ALA A 52 9.04 9.48 2.50
C ALA A 52 8.32 8.53 1.52
N PRO A 53 7.70 9.05 0.45
CA PRO A 53 7.14 8.22 -0.61
C PRO A 53 8.25 7.49 -1.37
N LEU A 54 7.94 6.28 -1.85
CA LEU A 54 8.75 5.61 -2.87
C LEU A 54 8.70 6.44 -4.17
N THR A 55 9.86 6.81 -4.71
CA THR A 55 9.97 7.67 -5.90
C THR A 55 10.79 7.04 -7.03
N ALA A 56 11.59 6.01 -6.72
CA ALA A 56 12.46 5.34 -7.69
C ALA A 56 12.68 3.86 -7.31
N ALA A 57 13.28 3.12 -8.25
CA ALA A 57 13.81 1.78 -7.99
C ALA A 57 15.00 1.83 -7.02
N ALA A 58 15.43 0.66 -6.54
CA ALA A 58 16.57 0.48 -5.64
C ALA A 58 16.44 1.20 -4.28
N GLN A 59 15.23 1.51 -3.85
CA GLN A 59 14.96 2.10 -2.54
C GLN A 59 14.44 1.05 -1.55
N ASN A 60 14.92 1.09 -0.32
CA ASN A 60 14.50 0.15 0.72
C ASN A 60 13.09 0.53 1.23
N VAL A 61 12.13 -0.36 0.99
CA VAL A 61 10.74 -0.21 1.41
C VAL A 61 10.64 -0.54 2.90
N LEU A 62 10.15 0.42 3.68
CA LEU A 62 9.81 0.21 5.09
C LEU A 62 8.54 -0.61 5.23
N GLY A 63 7.54 -0.31 4.41
CA GLY A 63 6.27 -1.03 4.42
C GLY A 63 5.20 -0.32 3.61
N ILE A 64 3.93 -0.68 3.85
CA ILE A 64 2.77 -0.12 3.15
C ILE A 64 1.99 0.78 4.10
N THR A 65 1.59 1.97 3.67
CA THR A 65 0.85 2.92 4.53
C THR A 65 -0.55 2.44 4.88
N GLU A 66 -0.92 2.59 6.16
CA GLU A 66 -2.28 2.37 6.66
C GLU A 66 -3.14 3.62 6.47
N ALA A 67 -4.45 3.43 6.37
CA ALA A 67 -5.43 4.51 6.36
C ALA A 67 -5.67 5.03 7.79
N SER A 68 -5.49 6.33 7.99
CA SER A 68 -5.87 6.98 9.25
C SER A 68 -7.37 7.30 9.26
N LEU A 69 -8.02 7.13 10.42
CA LEU A 69 -9.42 7.54 10.64
C LEU A 69 -9.55 8.99 11.10
N THR A 70 -8.45 9.60 11.52
CA THR A 70 -8.45 10.86 12.28
C THR A 70 -7.42 11.83 11.75
N LEU A 71 -7.36 12.00 10.42
CA LEU A 71 -6.57 13.08 9.86
C LEU A 71 -7.21 14.43 10.19
N PRO A 72 -6.41 15.47 10.48
CA PRO A 72 -6.92 16.81 10.79
C PRO A 72 -7.53 17.52 9.57
N ARG A 73 -7.56 16.86 8.40
CA ARG A 73 -8.00 17.38 7.12
C ARG A 73 -8.70 16.30 6.29
N PRO A 74 -9.62 16.67 5.40
CA PRO A 74 -10.22 15.73 4.45
C PRO A 74 -9.20 15.27 3.41
N GLY A 75 -9.31 14.01 2.98
CA GLY A 75 -8.51 13.43 1.90
C GLY A 75 -7.93 12.06 2.22
N ASP A 76 -7.47 11.36 1.20
CA ASP A 76 -6.95 9.98 1.26
C ASP A 76 -5.41 9.93 1.29
N GLN A 77 -4.80 10.90 1.96
CA GLN A 77 -3.36 11.08 1.98
C GLN A 77 -2.88 11.81 3.23
N TYR A 78 -1.73 11.36 3.73
CA TYR A 78 -0.90 12.08 4.68
C TYR A 78 -0.19 13.22 3.97
N ALA A 79 -0.01 14.35 4.64
CA ALA A 79 0.94 15.36 4.19
C ALA A 79 1.96 15.68 5.28
N GLN A 80 2.83 16.65 4.98
CA GLN A 80 4.00 16.94 5.78
C GLN A 80 3.68 17.03 7.28
N TYR A 81 4.53 16.39 8.07
CA TYR A 81 4.49 16.27 9.53
C TYR A 81 3.35 15.43 10.11
N ASP A 82 2.52 14.80 9.27
CA ASP A 82 1.56 13.82 9.77
C ASP A 82 2.27 12.55 10.27
N ASN A 83 1.66 11.92 11.28
CA ASN A 83 2.06 10.61 11.75
C ASN A 83 1.46 9.54 10.84
N VAL A 84 2.33 8.76 10.21
CA VAL A 84 1.99 7.72 9.24
C VAL A 84 2.12 6.35 9.90
N GLY A 85 1.03 5.58 9.91
CA GLY A 85 1.09 4.16 10.21
C GLY A 85 1.60 3.39 8.99
N ILE A 86 2.64 2.56 9.17
CA ILE A 86 3.27 1.77 8.11
C ILE A 86 3.25 0.30 8.52
N CYS A 87 2.52 -0.52 7.75
CA CYS A 87 2.46 -1.97 7.87
C CYS A 87 3.78 -2.59 7.37
N GLU A 88 4.54 -3.22 8.27
CA GLU A 88 5.74 -3.98 7.91
C GLU A 88 5.43 -5.47 7.67
N SER A 89 4.33 -5.97 8.22
CA SER A 89 3.85 -7.34 8.05
C SER A 89 2.33 -7.42 8.16
N GLY A 90 1.70 -8.19 7.28
CA GLY A 90 0.28 -8.55 7.31
C GLY A 90 -0.43 -8.40 5.97
N VAL A 91 -1.77 -8.47 5.96
CA VAL A 91 -2.60 -8.34 4.75
C VAL A 91 -3.39 -7.02 4.71
N ILE A 92 -3.07 -6.16 3.76
CA ILE A 92 -3.60 -4.79 3.65
C ILE A 92 -4.39 -4.59 2.35
N GLY A 93 -5.47 -3.79 2.43
CA GLY A 93 -6.23 -3.36 1.28
C GLY A 93 -5.48 -2.34 0.44
N VAL A 94 -5.45 -2.52 -0.88
CA VAL A 94 -4.76 -1.65 -1.84
C VAL A 94 -5.60 -1.39 -3.08
N LEU A 95 -5.36 -0.26 -3.76
CA LEU A 95 -6.04 0.05 -5.02
C LEU A 95 -5.35 -0.67 -6.19
N LEU A 96 -6.11 -1.42 -6.97
CA LEU A 96 -5.62 -2.18 -8.13
C LEU A 96 -5.69 -1.35 -9.42
N GLY A 97 -4.58 -1.29 -10.15
CA GLY A 97 -4.49 -0.63 -11.46
C GLY A 97 -4.83 -1.55 -12.63
N ALA A 98 -4.76 -2.87 -12.41
CA ALA A 98 -5.01 -3.88 -13.42
C ALA A 98 -5.70 -5.09 -12.80
N ASN A 99 -6.17 -6.01 -13.64
CA ASN A 99 -6.63 -7.31 -13.16
C ASN A 99 -5.44 -8.09 -12.61
N VAL A 100 -5.60 -8.65 -11.41
CA VAL A 100 -4.55 -9.41 -10.71
C VAL A 100 -5.05 -10.79 -10.36
N THR A 101 -4.13 -11.75 -10.34
CA THR A 101 -4.41 -13.13 -9.95
C THR A 101 -3.88 -13.41 -8.56
N LYS A 102 -4.56 -14.32 -7.85
CA LYS A 102 -4.13 -14.78 -6.54
C LYS A 102 -2.72 -15.36 -6.61
N GLY A 103 -1.90 -14.98 -5.63
CA GLY A 103 -0.52 -15.42 -5.50
C GLY A 103 0.47 -14.75 -6.46
N ALA A 104 0.04 -13.83 -7.32
CA ALA A 104 0.96 -13.10 -8.18
C ALA A 104 1.85 -12.14 -7.39
N GLN A 105 3.08 -11.93 -7.88
CA GLN A 105 4.01 -10.94 -7.35
C GLN A 105 3.38 -9.55 -7.43
N ALA A 106 3.27 -8.86 -6.30
CA ALA A 106 2.71 -7.52 -6.26
C ALA A 106 3.77 -6.50 -6.68
N ARG A 107 3.41 -5.62 -7.61
CA ARG A 107 4.23 -4.51 -8.08
C ARG A 107 3.48 -3.20 -7.90
N TYR A 108 4.22 -2.12 -7.73
CA TYR A 108 3.68 -0.78 -7.53
C TYR A 108 4.04 0.13 -8.70
N ASP A 109 3.02 0.76 -9.29
CA ASP A 109 3.18 1.74 -10.38
C ASP A 109 3.37 3.14 -9.77
N LEU A 110 4.57 3.68 -9.93
CA LEU A 110 4.93 5.01 -9.44
C LEU A 110 4.20 6.15 -10.14
N THR A 111 3.73 5.94 -11.37
CA THR A 111 3.03 6.96 -12.14
C THR A 111 1.57 7.02 -11.72
N ASN A 112 0.89 5.88 -11.75
CA ASN A 112 -0.55 5.81 -11.49
C ASN A 112 -0.90 5.64 -10.01
N LYS A 113 0.10 5.38 -9.15
CA LYS A 113 -0.06 5.18 -7.70
C LYS A 113 -0.97 4.01 -7.34
N VAL A 114 -0.87 2.93 -8.10
CA VAL A 114 -1.70 1.72 -7.99
C VAL A 114 -0.86 0.45 -7.98
N TRP A 115 -1.45 -0.62 -7.46
CA TRP A 115 -0.83 -1.94 -7.46
C TRP A 115 -1.22 -2.72 -8.70
N THR A 116 -0.25 -3.45 -9.27
CA THR A 116 -0.42 -4.16 -10.54
C THR A 116 0.38 -5.46 -10.57
N GLY A 117 -0.10 -6.41 -11.38
CA GLY A 117 0.64 -7.63 -11.75
C GLY A 117 1.44 -7.48 -13.05
N ALA A 118 1.42 -6.30 -13.69
CA ALA A 118 2.15 -6.03 -14.93
C ALA A 118 3.66 -6.29 -14.79
N ALA A 119 4.36 -6.48 -15.92
CA ALA A 119 5.80 -6.67 -15.92
C ALA A 119 6.52 -5.47 -15.27
N ALA A 120 7.65 -5.74 -14.61
CA ALA A 120 8.48 -4.68 -14.03
C ALA A 120 9.01 -3.75 -15.12
N SER A 121 9.19 -2.48 -14.79
CA SER A 121 9.74 -1.45 -15.67
C SER A 121 10.40 -0.35 -14.82
N ALA A 122 10.84 0.74 -15.46
CA ALA A 122 11.35 1.91 -14.75
C ALA A 122 10.30 2.55 -13.81
N THR A 123 9.00 2.41 -14.10
CA THR A 123 7.91 2.98 -13.30
C THR A 123 7.10 1.94 -12.53
N VAL A 124 7.10 0.67 -12.97
CA VAL A 124 6.44 -0.45 -12.28
C VAL A 124 7.48 -1.24 -11.50
N LEU A 125 7.49 -1.02 -10.19
CA LEU A 125 8.51 -1.56 -9.30
C LEU A 125 8.03 -2.81 -8.60
N THR A 126 8.86 -3.84 -8.62
CA THR A 126 8.67 -5.03 -7.78
C THR A 126 8.94 -4.67 -6.33
N ILE A 127 7.98 -4.94 -5.45
CA ILE A 127 8.12 -4.75 -4.01
C ILE A 127 8.41 -6.12 -3.38
N PRO A 128 9.63 -6.38 -2.88
CA PRO A 128 9.98 -7.68 -2.31
C PRO A 128 9.08 -8.03 -1.13
N GLY A 129 8.66 -9.31 -1.06
CA GLY A 129 7.78 -9.79 0.01
C GLY A 129 6.32 -9.33 -0.09
N ALA A 130 5.93 -8.62 -1.15
CA ALA A 130 4.55 -8.28 -1.45
C ALA A 130 3.95 -9.27 -2.47
N GLN A 131 2.79 -9.85 -2.14
CA GLN A 131 2.07 -10.81 -2.99
C GLN A 131 0.56 -10.55 -2.91
N PHE A 132 -0.16 -10.69 -4.01
CA PHE A 132 -1.62 -10.60 -4.00
C PHE A 132 -2.21 -11.84 -3.31
N ASP A 133 -3.03 -11.64 -2.28
CA ASP A 133 -3.62 -12.75 -1.53
C ASP A 133 -4.90 -13.30 -2.20
N GLU A 134 -5.58 -12.47 -2.99
CA GLU A 134 -6.76 -12.83 -3.77
C GLU A 134 -6.74 -12.21 -5.17
N ALA A 135 -7.53 -12.76 -6.09
CA ALA A 135 -7.73 -12.17 -7.41
C ALA A 135 -8.61 -10.91 -7.33
N GLY A 136 -8.40 -9.97 -8.24
CA GLY A 136 -9.13 -8.71 -8.25
C GLY A 136 -9.15 -8.03 -9.62
N SER A 137 -10.04 -7.07 -9.77
CA SER A 137 -10.25 -6.32 -11.00
C SER A 137 -9.65 -4.91 -10.91
N SER A 138 -9.27 -4.35 -12.05
CA SER A 138 -8.83 -2.95 -12.14
C SER A 138 -9.87 -1.99 -11.55
N GLY A 139 -9.42 -0.98 -10.80
CA GLY A 139 -10.25 0.02 -10.14
C GLY A 139 -10.91 -0.45 -8.84
N ALA A 140 -10.80 -1.73 -8.49
CA ALA A 140 -11.30 -2.25 -7.22
C ALA A 140 -10.22 -2.21 -6.12
N VAL A 141 -10.67 -2.32 -4.86
CA VAL A 141 -9.78 -2.58 -3.73
C VAL A 141 -9.47 -4.07 -3.68
N GLY A 142 -8.19 -4.41 -3.88
CA GLY A 142 -7.65 -5.75 -3.68
C GLY A 142 -6.91 -5.86 -2.35
N ILE A 143 -6.35 -7.03 -2.07
CA ILE A 143 -5.56 -7.27 -0.86
C ILE A 143 -4.16 -7.76 -1.21
N VAL A 144 -3.16 -7.21 -0.53
CA VAL A 144 -1.76 -7.58 -0.65
C VAL A 144 -1.29 -8.07 0.70
N ARG A 145 -0.74 -9.29 0.72
CA ARG A 145 0.07 -9.77 1.83
C ARG A 145 1.46 -9.18 1.67
N TYR A 146 1.92 -8.49 2.70
CA TYR A 146 3.27 -7.98 2.79
C TYR A 146 3.97 -8.62 3.99
N ARG A 147 5.17 -9.13 3.77
CA ARG A 147 6.10 -9.51 4.84
C ARG A 147 7.46 -8.98 4.47
N ARG A 148 7.91 -7.95 5.18
CA ARG A 148 9.17 -7.26 4.87
C ARG A 148 10.36 -8.23 4.92
N PRO A 149 11.02 -8.52 3.79
CA PRO A 149 12.30 -9.22 3.80
C PRO A 149 13.43 -8.24 4.20
N VAL A 150 14.54 -8.78 4.71
CA VAL A 150 15.75 -7.99 4.98
C VAL A 150 16.85 -8.42 4.00
N PRO A 151 17.21 -7.59 2.99
CA PRO A 151 16.69 -6.25 2.69
C PRO A 151 15.42 -6.27 1.80
N SER A 152 14.58 -5.22 1.87
CA SER A 152 13.36 -5.04 1.06
C SER A 152 13.57 -3.97 -0.01
N VAL A 153 14.50 -4.21 -0.93
CA VAL A 153 14.90 -3.23 -1.96
C VAL A 153 13.97 -3.32 -3.16
N SER A 154 13.26 -2.23 -3.48
CA SER A 154 12.42 -2.16 -4.69
C SER A 154 13.25 -2.39 -5.96
N ALA A 155 12.73 -3.12 -6.93
CA ALA A 155 13.45 -3.44 -8.17
C ALA A 155 12.63 -3.09 -9.42
N GLY A 156 13.24 -2.34 -10.34
CA GLY A 156 12.75 -2.17 -11.72
C GLY A 156 13.35 -3.23 -12.65
N ALA A 157 12.87 -3.28 -13.90
CA ALA A 157 13.52 -4.02 -14.98
C ALA A 157 14.70 -3.23 -15.57
#